data_AF-A0A1E4TLY5-F1
#
_entry.id   AF-A0A1E4TLY5-F1
#
_cell.length_a   1.000
_cell.length_b   1.000
_cell.length_c   1.000
_cell.angle_alpha   90.00
_cell.angle_beta   90.00
_cell.angle_gamma   90.00
#
_symmetry.space_group_name_H-M   'P 1'
#
loop_
_entity.id
_entity.type
_entity.pdbx_description
1 polymer ?
#
loop_
_entity_poly.entity_id
_entity_poly.type
_entity_poly.pdbx_seq_one_letter_code
_entity_poly.pdbx_strand_id
1 'polypeptide(L)'
;MKRNPRKLRWTKAFRKAAGKEMVVDSSLMFAARRNEPVRYNRELVQTTLDAMERIEQIRKKRERAFYKNRMRGNKSKDLAEDKKLVESHPEILRQLDVEVRRAAAKQATLLEQTSEEDIAMEETAIETEQPIAIKLKNKRKNKVNQ
;
A
#
# COMPACT_ATOMS: atom_id res chain seq x y z
N MET A 1 8.66 -40.06 -7.58
CA MET A 1 8.82 -39.27 -8.84
C MET A 1 10.07 -38.39 -8.73
N LYS A 2 11.12 -38.60 -9.54
CA LYS A 2 12.40 -37.86 -9.47
C LYS A 2 12.34 -36.56 -10.31
N ARG A 3 11.65 -35.54 -9.81
CA ARG A 3 11.50 -34.25 -10.52
C ARG A 3 12.74 -33.35 -10.34
N ASN A 4 13.14 -32.65 -11.41
CA ASN A 4 14.28 -31.73 -11.37
C ASN A 4 13.88 -30.37 -10.75
N PRO A 5 14.46 -29.95 -9.61
CA PRO A 5 14.08 -28.71 -8.95
C PRO A 5 14.34 -27.47 -9.81
N ARG A 6 15.35 -27.48 -10.70
CA ARG A 6 15.62 -26.37 -11.63
C ARG A 6 14.58 -26.20 -12.72
N LYS A 7 13.62 -27.12 -12.87
CA LYS A 7 12.47 -27.00 -13.79
C LYS A 7 11.17 -26.69 -13.05
N LEU A 8 11.14 -26.76 -11.72
CA LEU A 8 9.95 -26.49 -10.91
C LEU A 8 9.88 -25.01 -10.54
N ARG A 9 8.92 -24.29 -11.14
CA ARG A 9 8.80 -22.82 -11.10
C ARG A 9 8.72 -22.20 -9.70
N TRP A 10 8.20 -22.93 -8.72
CA TRP A 10 8.01 -22.44 -7.35
C TRP A 10 9.27 -22.56 -6.47
N THR A 11 10.26 -23.36 -6.89
CA THR A 11 11.45 -23.61 -6.08
C THR A 11 12.45 -22.45 -6.15
N LYS A 12 13.25 -22.27 -5.10
CA LYS A 12 14.37 -21.32 -5.07
C LYS A 12 15.44 -21.64 -6.10
N ALA A 13 15.68 -22.93 -6.38
CA ALA A 13 16.64 -23.37 -7.38
C ALA A 13 16.29 -22.85 -8.78
N PHE A 14 15.03 -23.02 -9.21
CA PHE A 14 14.53 -22.44 -10.46
C PHE A 14 14.62 -20.92 -10.44
N ARG A 15 14.18 -20.28 -9.35
CA ARG A 15 14.16 -18.82 -9.27
C ARG A 15 15.54 -18.20 -9.39
N LYS A 16 16.57 -18.78 -8.77
CA LYS A 16 17.96 -18.33 -8.89
C LYS A 16 18.49 -18.53 -10.32
N ALA A 17 18.28 -19.71 -10.91
CA ALA A 17 18.75 -20.02 -12.26
C ALA A 17 18.07 -19.17 -13.34
N ALA A 18 16.78 -18.86 -13.18
CA ALA A 18 16.00 -18.06 -14.12
C ALA A 18 16.09 -16.54 -13.86
N GLY A 19 17.02 -16.08 -13.00
CA GLY A 19 17.19 -14.64 -12.72
C GLY A 19 16.02 -13.99 -12.00
N LYS A 20 15.20 -14.75 -11.25
CA LYS A 20 14.06 -14.23 -10.48
C LYS A 20 14.43 -13.77 -9.08
N GLU A 21 15.66 -14.00 -8.65
CA GLU A 21 16.22 -13.57 -7.37
C GLU A 21 17.63 -13.03 -7.60
N MET A 22 18.09 -12.18 -6.69
CA MET A 22 19.47 -11.72 -6.68
C MET A 22 20.39 -12.88 -6.26
N VAL A 23 21.33 -13.26 -7.13
CA VAL A 23 22.24 -14.42 -6.89
C VAL A 23 23.67 -13.99 -6.60
N VAL A 24 24.16 -12.94 -7.26
CA VAL A 24 25.54 -12.45 -7.13
C VAL A 24 25.50 -11.17 -6.29
N ASP A 25 25.65 -11.30 -4.98
CA ASP A 25 25.71 -10.16 -4.05
C ASP A 25 26.67 -10.44 -2.89
N SER A 26 27.36 -9.40 -2.43
CA SER A 26 28.33 -9.53 -1.33
C SER A 26 27.68 -9.93 0.00
N SER A 27 26.39 -9.60 0.22
CA SER A 27 25.67 -10.00 1.43
C SER A 27 25.52 -11.53 1.55
N LEU A 28 25.55 -12.26 0.44
CA LEU A 28 25.41 -13.72 0.44
C LEU A 28 26.69 -14.45 0.84
N MET A 29 27.86 -13.80 0.75
CA MET A 29 29.15 -14.41 1.09
C MET A 29 29.30 -14.66 2.61
N PHE A 30 28.59 -13.90 3.45
CA PHE A 30 28.65 -14.06 4.90
C PHE A 30 28.05 -15.39 5.40
N ALA A 31 27.19 -16.03 4.60
CA ALA A 31 26.58 -17.33 4.93
C ALA A 31 27.45 -18.55 4.55
N ALA A 32 28.73 -18.34 4.22
CA ALA A 32 29.65 -19.41 3.88
C ALA A 32 29.91 -20.35 5.08
N ARG A 33 29.87 -21.66 4.84
CA ARG A 33 30.23 -22.68 5.84
C ARG A 33 31.70 -22.53 6.22
N ARG A 34 31.99 -22.45 7.52
CA ARG A 34 33.36 -22.47 8.06
C ARG A 34 33.68 -23.88 8.54
N ASN A 35 34.80 -24.42 8.09
CA ASN A 35 35.23 -25.77 8.44
C ASN A 35 36.18 -25.79 9.65
N GLU A 36 36.69 -24.63 10.06
CA GLU A 36 37.55 -24.46 11.21
C GLU A 36 36.80 -23.72 12.33
N PRO A 37 36.71 -24.29 13.54
CA PRO A 37 36.09 -23.62 14.67
C PRO A 37 37.05 -22.57 15.27
N VAL A 38 36.47 -21.49 15.80
CA VAL A 38 37.20 -20.46 16.54
C VAL A 38 36.84 -20.57 18.01
N ARG A 39 37.78 -20.29 18.92
CA ARG A 39 37.49 -20.22 20.36
C ARG A 39 36.43 -19.16 20.64
N TYR A 40 35.57 -19.43 21.62
CA TYR A 40 34.56 -18.47 22.06
C TYR A 40 35.22 -17.17 22.55
N ASN A 41 34.75 -16.05 22.03
CA ASN A 41 35.03 -14.72 22.53
C ASN A 41 33.70 -13.95 22.55
N ARG A 42 33.34 -13.39 23.71
CA ARG A 42 32.08 -12.67 23.91
C ARG A 42 31.95 -11.46 22.99
N GLU A 43 33.01 -10.68 22.82
CA GLU A 43 33.01 -9.48 21.98
C GLU A 43 32.81 -9.84 20.50
N LEU A 44 33.45 -10.94 20.06
CA LEU A 44 33.26 -11.48 18.72
C LEU A 44 31.80 -11.91 18.51
N VAL A 45 31.20 -12.63 19.46
CA VAL A 45 29.80 -13.06 19.33
C VAL A 45 28.85 -11.86 19.30
N GLN A 46 29.02 -10.88 20.18
CA GLN A 46 28.19 -9.67 20.20
C GLN A 46 28.26 -8.91 18.87
N THR A 47 29.47 -8.62 18.39
CA THR A 47 29.66 -7.92 17.11
C THR A 47 29.11 -8.71 15.92
N THR A 48 29.18 -10.05 15.94
CA THR A 48 28.59 -10.87 14.87
C THR A 48 27.07 -10.82 14.87
N LEU A 49 26.41 -10.78 16.02
CA LEU A 49 24.95 -10.68 16.10
C LEU A 49 24.46 -9.35 15.51
N ASP A 50 25.11 -8.24 15.88
CA ASP A 50 24.78 -6.91 15.36
C ASP A 50 25.04 -6.83 13.84
N ALA A 51 26.17 -7.39 13.38
CA ALA A 51 26.51 -7.44 11.97
C ALA A 51 25.51 -8.28 11.16
N MET A 52 25.03 -9.41 11.71
CA MET A 52 24.03 -10.26 11.06
C MET A 52 22.73 -9.50 10.79
N GLU A 53 22.21 -8.76 11.78
CA GLU A 53 21.02 -7.95 11.60
C GLU A 53 21.24 -6.88 10.51
N ARG A 54 22.37 -6.19 10.58
CA ARG A 54 22.72 -5.14 9.61
C ARG A 54 22.82 -5.68 8.18
N ILE A 55 23.44 -6.84 8.00
CA ILE A 55 23.58 -7.50 6.69
C ILE A 55 22.20 -7.91 6.17
N GLU A 56 21.31 -8.42 7.01
CA GLU A 56 19.95 -8.79 6.60
C GLU A 56 19.14 -7.58 6.11
N GLN A 57 19.24 -6.45 6.82
CA GLN A 57 18.61 -5.20 6.38
C GLN A 57 19.10 -4.74 5.01
N ILE A 58 20.42 -4.80 4.77
CA ILE A 58 21.04 -4.45 3.48
C ILE A 58 20.54 -5.40 2.39
N ARG A 59 20.54 -6.70 2.67
CA ARG A 59 20.07 -7.73 1.74
C ARG A 59 18.61 -7.52 1.35
N LYS A 60 17.70 -7.30 2.32
CA LYS A 60 16.29 -6.99 2.06
C LYS A 60 16.12 -5.76 1.17
N LYS A 61 16.88 -4.69 1.43
CA LYS A 61 16.88 -3.46 0.60
C LYS A 61 17.32 -3.75 -0.84
N ARG A 62 18.41 -4.50 -1.02
CA ARG A 62 18.93 -4.89 -2.34
C ARG A 62 17.97 -5.81 -3.10
N GLU A 63 17.41 -6.82 -2.44
CA GLU A 63 16.39 -7.72 -3.02
C GLU A 63 15.16 -6.93 -3.49
N ARG A 64 14.69 -5.95 -2.70
CA ARG A 64 13.59 -5.05 -3.09
C ARG A 64 13.96 -4.21 -4.32
N ALA A 65 15.17 -3.67 -4.39
CA ALA A 65 15.63 -2.92 -5.55
C ALA A 65 15.68 -3.80 -6.82
N PHE A 66 16.19 -5.03 -6.70
CA PHE A 66 16.18 -6.00 -7.79
C PHE A 66 14.78 -6.31 -8.30
N TYR A 67 13.83 -6.52 -7.37
CA TYR A 67 12.43 -6.73 -7.74
C TYR A 67 11.84 -5.53 -8.50
N LYS A 68 12.08 -4.31 -8.02
CA LYS A 68 11.62 -3.08 -8.69
C LYS A 68 12.19 -2.97 -10.10
N ASN A 69 13.49 -3.21 -10.27
CA ASN A 69 14.14 -3.15 -11.58
C ASN A 69 13.60 -4.22 -12.53
N ARG A 70 13.34 -5.44 -12.03
CA ARG A 70 12.76 -6.52 -12.83
C ARG A 70 11.32 -6.22 -13.27
N MET A 71 10.53 -5.59 -12.41
CA MET A 71 9.12 -5.23 -12.70
C MET A 71 8.98 -3.88 -13.42
N ARG A 72 10.10 -3.20 -13.70
CA ARG A 72 10.09 -1.95 -14.45
C ARG A 72 9.57 -2.20 -15.86
N GLY A 73 8.61 -1.39 -16.30
CA GLY A 73 8.01 -1.49 -17.64
C GLY A 73 6.77 -2.37 -17.73
N ASN A 74 6.37 -3.08 -16.66
CA ASN A 74 5.08 -3.77 -16.66
C ASN A 74 3.94 -2.76 -16.79
N LYS A 75 3.96 -1.67 -16.01
CA LYS A 75 2.93 -0.61 -16.10
C LYS A 75 2.70 -0.06 -17.51
N SER A 76 3.76 0.10 -18.30
CA SER A 76 3.63 0.57 -19.68
C SER A 76 3.05 -0.48 -20.62
N LYS A 77 3.32 -1.77 -20.35
CA LYS A 77 2.71 -2.88 -21.09
C LYS A 77 1.24 -3.00 -20.72
N ASP A 78 0.94 -2.96 -19.43
CA ASP A 78 -0.43 -2.99 -18.90
C ASP A 78 -1.25 -1.86 -19.53
N LEU A 79 -0.72 -0.62 -19.53
CA LEU A 79 -1.40 0.53 -20.17
C LEU A 79 -1.60 0.34 -21.68
N ALA A 80 -0.64 -0.25 -22.39
CA ALA A 80 -0.78 -0.53 -23.81
C ALA A 80 -1.83 -1.61 -24.09
N GLU A 81 -1.92 -2.63 -23.23
CA GLU A 81 -2.95 -3.67 -23.27
C GLU A 81 -4.33 -3.07 -22.95
N ASP A 82 -4.43 -2.23 -21.93
CA ASP A 82 -5.64 -1.51 -21.55
C ASP A 82 -6.14 -0.62 -22.70
N LYS A 83 -5.23 0.14 -23.34
CA LYS A 83 -5.56 0.97 -24.50
C LYS A 83 -6.12 0.11 -25.64
N LYS A 84 -5.49 -1.03 -25.93
CA LYS A 84 -5.96 -1.97 -26.95
C LYS A 84 -7.33 -2.58 -26.60
N LEU A 85 -7.57 -2.86 -25.32
CA LEU A 85 -8.84 -3.37 -24.83
C LEU A 85 -9.98 -2.37 -25.05
N VAL A 86 -9.74 -1.10 -24.71
CA VAL A 86 -10.69 0.01 -24.91
C VAL A 86 -10.99 0.22 -26.40
N GLU A 87 -9.96 0.22 -27.25
CA GLU A 87 -10.13 0.38 -28.71
C GLU A 87 -10.93 -0.77 -29.34
N SER A 88 -10.80 -1.99 -28.84
CA SER A 88 -11.50 -3.16 -29.37
C SER A 88 -12.96 -3.30 -28.90
N HIS A 89 -13.33 -2.70 -27.77
CA HIS A 89 -14.66 -2.88 -27.15
C HIS A 89 -15.36 -1.54 -26.84
N PRO A 90 -15.65 -0.69 -27.85
CA PRO A 90 -16.29 0.60 -27.64
C PRO A 90 -17.76 0.50 -27.16
N GLU A 91 -18.43 -0.63 -27.42
CA GLU A 91 -19.84 -0.83 -27.05
C GLU A 91 -20.06 -0.87 -25.53
N ILE A 92 -19.13 -1.48 -24.80
CA ILE A 92 -19.18 -1.59 -23.35
C ILE A 92 -19.07 -0.20 -22.70
N LEU A 93 -18.27 0.68 -23.28
CA LEU A 93 -18.12 2.06 -22.79
C LEU A 93 -19.41 2.87 -22.94
N ARG A 94 -20.14 2.70 -24.04
CA ARG A 94 -21.44 3.37 -24.24
C ARG A 94 -22.47 2.99 -23.18
N GLN A 95 -22.51 1.72 -22.80
CA GLN A 95 -23.40 1.24 -21.74
C GLN A 95 -22.99 1.83 -20.39
N LEU A 96 -21.68 1.80 -20.09
CA LEU A 96 -21.12 2.36 -18.86
C LEU A 96 -21.40 3.87 -18.73
N ASP A 97 -21.27 4.65 -19.80
CA ASP A 97 -21.58 6.09 -19.79
C ASP A 97 -23.03 6.39 -19.38
N VAL A 98 -23.99 5.57 -19.83
CA VAL A 98 -25.40 5.72 -19.46
C VAL A 98 -25.60 5.42 -17.98
N GLU A 99 -24.97 4.37 -17.47
CA GLU A 99 -25.03 4.01 -16.05
C GLU A 99 -24.42 5.08 -15.15
N VAL A 100 -23.26 5.63 -15.55
CA VAL A 100 -22.60 6.73 -14.83
C VAL A 100 -23.48 7.97 -14.77
N ARG A 101 -24.13 8.36 -15.88
CA ARG A 101 -25.08 9.48 -15.90
C ARG A 101 -26.27 9.25 -14.98
N ARG A 102 -26.84 8.04 -15.00
CA ARG A 102 -27.95 7.66 -14.10
C ARG A 102 -27.53 7.71 -12.63
N ALA A 103 -26.31 7.25 -12.31
CA ALA A 103 -25.77 7.31 -10.96
C ALA A 103 -25.54 8.76 -10.50
N ALA A 104 -24.97 9.60 -11.35
CA ALA A 104 -24.75 11.02 -11.07
C ALA A 104 -26.07 11.78 -10.84
N ALA A 105 -27.10 11.54 -11.67
CA ALA A 105 -28.41 12.12 -11.49
C ALA A 105 -29.04 11.71 -10.15
N LYS A 106 -28.94 10.42 -9.78
CA LYS A 106 -29.40 9.93 -8.47
C LYS A 106 -28.64 10.58 -7.32
N GLN A 107 -27.33 10.79 -7.45
CA GLN A 107 -26.55 11.47 -6.41
C GLN A 107 -26.93 12.95 -6.28
N ALA A 108 -27.14 13.64 -7.40
CA ALA A 108 -27.59 15.04 -7.39
C ALA A 108 -28.97 15.21 -6.74
N THR A 109 -29.93 14.34 -7.06
CA THR A 109 -31.25 14.37 -6.41
C THR A 109 -31.16 14.09 -4.91
N LEU A 110 -30.26 13.19 -4.50
CA LEU A 110 -30.05 12.88 -3.08
C LEU A 110 -29.41 14.07 -2.35
N LEU A 111 -28.45 14.75 -2.99
CA LEU A 111 -27.83 15.96 -2.44
C LEU A 111 -28.83 17.12 -2.33
N GLU A 112 -29.68 17.30 -3.33
CA GLU A 112 -30.74 18.31 -3.34
C GLU A 112 -31.74 18.04 -2.21
N GLN A 113 -32.19 16.79 -2.06
CA GLN A 113 -33.04 16.36 -0.95
C GLN A 113 -32.38 16.60 0.42
N THR A 114 -31.10 16.25 0.58
CA THR A 114 -30.40 16.53 1.85
C THR A 114 -30.26 18.02 2.13
N SER A 115 -30.04 18.84 1.10
CA SER A 115 -29.93 20.30 1.27
C SER A 115 -31.27 20.95 1.59
N GLU A 116 -32.37 20.46 1.02
CA GLU A 116 -33.72 20.90 1.36
C GLU A 116 -34.11 20.48 2.79
N GLU A 117 -33.74 19.27 3.21
CA GLU A 117 -33.92 18.80 4.59
C GLU A 117 -33.11 19.64 5.60
N ASP A 118 -31.87 19.99 5.27
CA ASP A 118 -31.02 20.84 6.11
C ASP A 118 -31.56 22.28 6.22
N ILE A 119 -32.05 22.87 5.11
CA ILE A 119 -32.67 24.21 5.11
C ILE A 119 -34.00 24.19 5.89
N ALA A 120 -34.82 23.16 5.72
CA ALA A 120 -36.08 23.02 6.47
C ALA A 120 -35.83 22.81 7.98
N MET A 121 -34.77 22.11 8.36
CA MET A 121 -34.34 22.01 9.76
C MET A 121 -33.85 23.36 10.32
N GLU A 122 -33.19 24.18 9.51
CA GLU A 122 -32.72 25.51 9.93
C GLU A 122 -33.86 26.54 10.04
N GLU A 123 -34.82 26.54 9.11
CA GLU A 123 -36.02 27.39 9.16
C GLU A 123 -36.91 27.04 10.37
N THR A 124 -37.12 25.75 10.65
CA THR A 124 -37.88 25.32 11.83
C THR A 124 -37.16 25.62 13.15
N ALA A 125 -35.82 25.63 13.18
CA ALA A 125 -35.06 26.07 14.33
C ALA A 125 -35.22 27.58 14.59
N ILE A 126 -35.18 28.41 13.54
CA ILE A 126 -35.34 29.87 13.63
C ILE A 126 -36.74 30.26 14.12
N GLU A 127 -37.80 29.53 13.74
CA GLU A 127 -39.18 29.78 14.23
C GLU A 127 -39.36 29.48 15.73
N THR A 128 -38.52 28.63 16.32
CA THR A 128 -38.62 28.25 17.75
C THR A 128 -37.84 29.17 18.69
N GLU A 129 -37.04 30.11 18.20
CA GLU A 129 -36.27 31.03 19.04
C GLU A 129 -37.09 32.27 19.45
N GLN A 130 -37.96 32.09 20.45
CA GLN A 130 -38.35 33.18 21.36
C GLN A 130 -37.13 33.60 22.21
N PRO A 131 -36.92 34.89 22.53
CA PRO A 131 -35.71 35.33 23.22
C PRO A 131 -35.68 34.84 24.68
N ILE A 132 -34.90 33.79 24.93
CA ILE A 132 -34.66 33.29 26.29
C ILE A 132 -33.57 34.14 26.94
N ALA A 133 -33.86 34.69 28.12
CA ALA A 133 -32.91 35.48 28.91
C ALA A 133 -31.66 34.65 29.28
N ILE A 134 -30.52 35.02 28.69
CA ILE A 134 -29.23 34.38 28.93
C ILE A 134 -28.73 34.76 30.34
N LYS A 135 -28.83 33.83 31.29
CA LYS A 135 -28.10 33.95 32.57
C LYS A 135 -26.68 33.40 32.38
N LEU A 136 -25.73 34.31 32.17
CA LEU A 136 -24.29 34.03 32.17
C LEU A 136 -23.86 33.51 33.56
N LYS A 137 -23.60 32.20 33.67
CA LYS A 137 -22.80 31.65 34.79
C LYS A 137 -21.35 31.54 34.35
N ASN A 138 -20.56 32.54 34.75
CA ASN A 138 -19.11 32.50 34.60
C ASN A 138 -18.53 31.33 35.41
N LYS A 139 -18.05 30.30 34.71
CA LYS A 139 -17.08 29.34 35.26
C LYS A 139 -15.80 29.40 34.43
N ARG A 140 -14.91 30.30 34.82
CA ARG A 140 -13.51 30.25 34.40
C ARG A 140 -12.86 29.02 35.03
N LYS A 141 -12.38 28.09 34.21
CA LYS A 141 -11.22 27.25 34.54
C LYS A 141 -10.35 27.07 33.30
N ASN A 142 -9.22 27.77 33.31
CA ASN A 142 -8.11 27.58 32.41
C ASN A 142 -7.60 26.14 32.53
N LYS A 143 -7.26 25.50 31.41
CA LYS A 143 -6.24 24.46 31.39
C LYS A 143 -5.35 24.62 30.17
N VAL A 144 -4.12 25.00 30.48
CA VAL A 144 -2.95 25.09 29.61
C VAL A 144 -2.65 23.68 29.09
N ASN A 145 -2.49 23.55 27.77
CA ASN A 145 -1.90 22.38 27.15
C ASN A 145 -0.37 22.49 27.26
N GLN A 146 0.27 21.44 27.77
CA GLN A 146 1.56 21.02 27.24
C GLN A 146 1.32 20.27 25.93
#